data_AF-A0A2E3XWG5-F1
#
_entry.id   AF-A0A2E3XWG5-F1
#
_cell.length_a   1.000
_cell.length_b   1.000
_cell.length_c   1.000
_cell.angle_alpha   90.00
_cell.angle_beta   90.00
_cell.angle_gamma   90.00
#
_symmetry.space_group_name_H-M   'P 1'
#
loop_
_entity.id
_entity.type
_entity.pdbx_description
1 polymer ?
#
loop_
_entity_poly.entity_id
_entity_poly.type
_entity_poly.pdbx_seq_one_letter_code
_entity_poly.pdbx_strand_id
1 'polypeptide(L)'
;MGLSDKRKRFYKIRANCKVVVRYHAYGDYPEREFTQLEIKNLVKYGNGRVTENDSPEAITESFLYFPKDDEDRECKLVVLLEEVEIEDENGTITKETIIVCSAYREV
;
A
#
# COMPACT_ATOMS: atom_id res chain seq x y z
N MET A 1 5.28 8.98 -12.99
CA MET A 1 3.85 8.95 -13.42
C MET A 1 3.06 9.98 -12.59
N GLY A 2 2.07 10.68 -13.14
CA GLY A 2 1.32 11.68 -12.34
C GLY A 2 0.44 11.05 -11.25
N LEU A 3 0.08 11.80 -10.19
CA LEU A 3 -0.76 11.31 -9.09
C LEU A 3 -2.11 10.73 -9.58
N SER A 4 -2.72 11.38 -10.58
CA SER A 4 -3.99 10.94 -11.18
C SER A 4 -3.91 9.52 -11.75
N ASP A 5 -2.79 9.21 -12.42
CA ASP A 5 -2.56 7.88 -13.01
C ASP A 5 -2.24 6.85 -11.93
N LYS A 6 -1.45 7.22 -10.91
CA LYS A 6 -1.15 6.35 -9.76
C LYS A 6 -2.43 5.97 -9.03
N ARG A 7 -3.29 6.95 -8.77
CA ARG A 7 -4.62 6.76 -8.17
C ARG A 7 -5.48 5.81 -9.00
N LYS A 8 -5.62 6.06 -10.32
CA LYS A 8 -6.40 5.19 -11.21
C LYS A 8 -5.87 3.75 -11.21
N ARG A 9 -4.55 3.57 -11.35
CA ARG A 9 -3.91 2.25 -11.37
C ARG A 9 -4.11 1.53 -10.03
N PHE A 10 -3.86 2.21 -8.90
CA PHE A 10 -4.05 1.67 -7.56
C PHE A 10 -5.47 1.13 -7.35
N TYR A 11 -6.48 1.96 -7.58
CA TYR A 11 -7.88 1.56 -7.40
C TYR A 11 -8.30 0.40 -8.32
N LYS A 12 -7.74 0.35 -9.54
CA LYS A 12 -8.01 -0.74 -10.49
C LYS A 12 -7.45 -2.08 -10.04
N ILE A 13 -6.25 -2.11 -9.43
CA ILE A 13 -5.55 -3.36 -9.15
C ILE A 13 -5.70 -3.85 -7.71
N ARG A 14 -5.93 -2.95 -6.73
CA ARG A 14 -5.76 -3.25 -5.30
C ARG A 14 -6.54 -4.46 -4.78
N ALA A 15 -7.71 -4.76 -5.31
CA ALA A 15 -8.52 -5.90 -4.87
C ALA A 15 -7.89 -7.26 -5.27
N ASN A 16 -7.33 -7.31 -6.48
CA ASN A 16 -6.86 -8.54 -7.13
C ASN A 16 -5.33 -8.71 -7.11
N CYS A 17 -4.62 -7.65 -6.77
CA CYS A 17 -3.16 -7.61 -6.70
C CYS A 17 -2.63 -8.29 -5.42
N LYS A 18 -1.41 -8.81 -5.50
CA LYS A 18 -0.63 -9.19 -4.31
C LYS A 18 -0.23 -7.92 -3.55
N VAL A 19 -0.57 -7.90 -2.27
CA VAL A 19 -0.22 -6.81 -1.34
C VAL A 19 0.86 -7.33 -0.41
N VAL A 20 2.02 -6.68 -0.44
CA VAL A 20 3.18 -6.96 0.41
C VAL A 20 3.24 -5.88 1.49
N VAL A 21 2.90 -6.26 2.72
CA VAL A 21 3.03 -5.39 3.89
C VAL A 21 4.41 -5.64 4.48
N ARG A 22 5.29 -4.63 4.48
CA ARG A 22 6.64 -4.77 5.04
C ARG A 22 6.58 -4.78 6.58
N TYR A 23 7.52 -5.47 7.24
CA TYR A 23 7.51 -5.61 8.71
C TYR A 23 7.46 -4.26 9.44
N HIS A 24 8.27 -3.29 9.01
CA HIS A 24 8.29 -1.94 9.57
C HIS A 24 6.95 -1.18 9.49
N ALA A 25 5.99 -1.65 8.68
CA ALA A 25 4.65 -1.07 8.63
C ALA A 25 3.85 -1.29 9.92
N TYR A 26 4.16 -2.34 10.69
CA TYR A 26 3.43 -2.72 11.89
C TYR A 26 4.35 -3.09 13.08
N GLY A 27 5.58 -3.52 12.82
CA GLY A 27 6.51 -4.01 13.83
C GLY A 27 7.35 -2.93 14.50
N ASP A 28 7.62 -1.81 13.82
CA ASP A 28 8.46 -0.73 14.37
C ASP A 28 7.71 0.14 15.38
N TYR A 29 6.38 0.13 15.31
CA TYR A 29 5.49 0.99 16.10
C TYR A 29 4.27 0.19 16.61
N PRO A 30 4.47 -0.76 17.53
CA PRO A 30 3.40 -1.61 18.05
C PRO A 30 2.27 -0.83 18.73
N GLU A 31 2.55 0.38 19.23
CA GLU A 31 1.56 1.30 19.81
C GLU A 31 0.50 1.77 18.82
N ARG A 32 0.71 1.58 17.51
CA ARG A 32 -0.28 1.88 16.47
C ARG A 32 -1.35 0.80 16.33
N GLU A 33 -1.12 -0.36 16.95
CA GLU A 33 -2.05 -1.49 17.00
C GLU A 33 -2.54 -1.95 15.61
N PHE A 34 -1.65 -1.92 14.61
CA PHE A 34 -1.94 -2.53 13.31
C PHE A 34 -1.41 -3.96 13.26
N THR A 35 -2.24 -4.86 12.74
CA THR A 35 -1.81 -6.17 12.26
C THR A 35 -1.49 -6.11 10.77
N GLN A 36 -0.65 -7.04 10.30
CA GLN A 36 -0.37 -7.21 8.87
C GLN A 36 -1.66 -7.44 8.06
N LEU A 37 -2.63 -8.15 8.64
CA LEU A 37 -3.91 -8.46 7.99
C LEU A 37 -4.79 -7.22 7.83
N GLU A 38 -4.87 -6.37 8.86
CA GLU A 38 -5.64 -5.12 8.80
C GLU A 38 -5.10 -4.18 7.72
N ILE A 39 -3.78 -3.98 7.67
CA ILE A 39 -3.17 -3.14 6.63
C ILE A 39 -3.51 -3.69 5.24
N LYS A 40 -3.44 -5.02 5.06
CA LYS A 40 -3.80 -5.67 3.80
C LYS A 40 -5.28 -5.43 3.45
N ASN A 41 -6.18 -5.53 4.42
CA ASN A 41 -7.61 -5.29 4.21
C ASN A 41 -7.92 -3.83 3.89
N LEU A 42 -7.27 -2.88 4.58
CA LEU A 42 -7.39 -1.44 4.32
C LEU A 42 -6.97 -1.09 2.88
N VAL A 43 -5.87 -1.69 2.40
CA VAL A 43 -5.40 -1.52 1.02
C VAL A 43 -6.40 -2.12 0.02
N LYS A 44 -6.88 -3.35 0.26
CA LYS A 44 -7.76 -4.06 -0.69
C LYS A 44 -9.16 -3.48 -0.78
N TYR A 45 -9.74 -3.16 0.38
CA TYR A 45 -11.18 -2.91 0.52
C TYR A 45 -11.51 -1.54 1.11
N GLY A 46 -10.56 -0.90 1.79
CA GLY A 46 -10.80 0.42 2.37
C GLY A 46 -11.22 1.45 1.32
N ASN A 47 -11.91 2.50 1.74
CA ASN A 47 -12.18 3.65 0.89
C ASN A 47 -11.47 4.87 1.46
N GLY A 48 -10.87 5.69 0.61
CA GLY A 48 -10.02 6.78 1.08
C GLY A 48 -9.56 7.74 0.00
N ARG A 49 -8.90 8.82 0.40
CA ARG A 49 -8.25 9.73 -0.56
C ARG A 49 -6.81 9.30 -0.83
N VAL A 50 -6.31 9.66 -2.01
CA VAL A 50 -4.91 9.47 -2.40
C VAL A 50 -4.27 10.83 -2.62
N THR A 51 -3.10 11.07 -2.05
CA THR A 51 -2.34 12.33 -2.17
C THR A 51 -0.89 12.05 -2.52
N GLU A 52 -0.16 13.09 -2.95
CA GLU A 52 1.29 12.98 -3.15
C GLU A 52 2.00 12.69 -1.83
N ASN A 53 3.15 12.02 -1.92
CA ASN A 53 4.04 11.81 -0.79
C ASN A 53 5.18 12.81 -0.88
N ASP A 54 4.97 14.01 -0.33
CA ASP A 54 5.92 15.13 -0.41
C ASP A 54 6.97 15.11 0.73
N SER A 55 7.09 13.99 1.46
CA SER A 55 8.11 13.85 2.48
C SER A 55 9.51 13.95 1.85
N PRO A 56 10.47 14.67 2.48
CA PRO A 56 11.86 14.67 2.03
C PRO A 56 12.48 13.26 1.97
N GLU A 57 11.95 12.34 2.78
CA GLU A 57 12.38 10.94 2.87
C GLU A 57 11.44 9.99 2.09
N ALA A 58 10.54 10.54 1.25
CA ALA A 58 9.62 9.75 0.47
C ALA A 58 10.35 8.83 -0.50
N ILE A 59 9.91 7.57 -0.58
CA ILE A 59 10.36 6.66 -1.63
C ILE A 59 9.83 7.18 -2.97
N THR A 60 10.71 7.27 -3.97
CA THR A 60 10.35 7.68 -5.34
C THR A 60 9.15 6.89 -5.86
N GLU A 61 8.23 7.57 -6.52
CA GLU A 61 6.96 7.04 -7.02
C GLU A 61 5.93 6.59 -5.97
N SER A 62 6.23 6.62 -4.68
CA SER A 62 5.23 6.36 -3.63
C SER A 62 4.17 7.47 -3.55
N PHE A 63 3.03 7.15 -2.95
CA PHE A 63 1.94 8.08 -2.66
C PHE A 63 1.30 7.75 -1.31
N LEU A 64 0.52 8.68 -0.77
CA LEU A 64 -0.21 8.48 0.48
C LEU A 64 -1.65 8.07 0.18
N TYR A 65 -2.16 7.12 0.95
CA TYR A 65 -3.54 6.64 0.89
C TYR A 65 -4.15 6.71 2.28
N PHE A 66 -5.33 7.31 2.39
CA PHE A 66 -5.98 7.58 3.68
C PHE A 66 -7.29 6.81 3.82
N PRO A 67 -7.27 5.48 4.04
CA PRO A 67 -8.46 4.71 4.32
C PRO A 67 -8.97 4.97 5.74
N LYS A 68 -10.20 4.56 6.01
CA LYS A 68 -10.72 4.45 7.37
C LYS A 68 -10.76 3.00 7.83
N ASP A 69 -10.53 2.78 9.12
CA ASP A 69 -10.71 1.47 9.76
C ASP A 69 -12.16 1.21 10.18
N ASP A 70 -12.39 0.06 10.82
CA ASP A 70 -13.71 -0.39 11.27
C ASP A 70 -14.32 0.51 12.37
N GLU A 71 -13.52 1.38 13.00
CA GLU A 71 -13.95 2.39 13.97
C GLU A 71 -14.09 3.79 13.35
N ASP A 72 -14.10 3.89 12.01
CA ASP A 72 -14.15 5.14 11.23
C ASP A 72 -12.96 6.09 11.45
N ARG A 73 -11.84 5.58 11.99
CA ARG A 73 -10.62 6.36 12.21
C ARG A 73 -9.80 6.46 10.93
N GLU A 74 -9.35 7.66 10.57
CA GLU A 74 -8.47 7.85 9.41
C GLU A 74 -7.10 7.19 9.67
N CYS A 75 -6.71 6.30 8.77
CA CYS A 75 -5.41 5.65 8.74
C CYS A 75 -4.59 6.28 7.62
N LYS A 76 -3.27 6.35 7.75
CA LYS A 76 -2.38 6.86 6.71
C LYS A 76 -1.46 5.74 6.24
N LEU A 77 -1.56 5.39 4.97
CA LEU A 77 -0.74 4.35 4.33
C LEU A 77 0.19 4.99 3.30
N VAL A 78 1.49 4.70 3.37
CA VAL A 78 2.41 4.95 2.26
C VAL A 78 2.31 3.77 1.32
N VAL A 79 2.04 4.02 0.04
CA VAL A 79 1.81 2.99 -0.97
C VAL A 79 2.79 3.17 -2.12
N LEU A 80 3.41 2.07 -2.54
CA LEU A 80 4.27 2.00 -3.71
C LEU A 80 3.76 0.88 -4.63
N LEU A 81 3.68 1.16 -5.92
CA LEU A 81 3.37 0.15 -6.94
C LEU A 81 4.71 -0.31 -7.53
N GLU A 82 5.10 -1.54 -7.25
CA GLU A 82 6.32 -2.14 -7.82
C GLU A 82 5.93 -3.19 -8.86
N GLU A 83 6.75 -3.35 -9.89
CA GLU A 83 6.65 -4.49 -10.80
C GLU A 83 7.72 -5.51 -10.40
N VAL A 84 7.29 -6.73 -10.13
CA VAL A 84 8.17 -7.84 -9.80
C VAL A 84 8.07 -8.90 -10.89
N GLU A 85 9.21 -9.47 -11.22
CA GLU A 85 9.31 -10.62 -12.10
C GLU A 85 9.10 -11.88 -11.26
N ILE A 86 8.10 -12.67 -11.63
CA ILE A 86 7.78 -13.95 -11.01
C ILE A 86 8.05 -15.01 -12.07
N GLU A 87 8.99 -15.89 -11.74
CA GLU A 87 9.28 -17.09 -12.51
C GLU A 87 8.34 -18.20 -12.05
N ASP A 88 7.58 -18.76 -12.98
CA ASP A 88 6.75 -19.93 -12.71
C ASP A 88 7.59 -21.23 -12.69
N GLU A 89 6.97 -22.34 -12.28
CA GLU A 89 7.63 -23.66 -12.21
C GLU A 89 8.12 -24.16 -13.60
N ASN A 90 7.71 -23.50 -14.68
CA ASN A 90 8.12 -23.80 -16.06
C ASN A 90 9.20 -22.84 -16.58
N GLY A 91 9.74 -21.94 -15.75
CA GLY A 91 10.78 -20.97 -16.13
C GLY A 91 10.26 -19.78 -16.94
N THR A 92 8.95 -19.55 -17.00
CA THR A 92 8.34 -18.39 -17.67
C THR A 92 8.34 -17.20 -16.72
N ILE A 93 8.96 -16.10 -17.14
CA ILE A 93 8.98 -14.85 -16.38
C ILE A 93 7.74 -14.03 -16.69
N THR A 94 6.92 -13.77 -15.68
CA THR A 94 5.77 -12.86 -15.76
C THR A 94 6.00 -11.63 -14.91
N LYS A 95 5.59 -10.45 -15.40
CA LYS A 95 5.64 -9.20 -14.65
C LYS A 95 4.32 -8.99 -13.92
N GLU A 96 4.35 -9.05 -12.60
CA GLU A 96 3.20 -8.71 -11.76
C GLU A 96 3.42 -7.37 -11.07
N THR A 97 2.39 -6.52 -11.07
CA THR A 97 2.40 -5.37 -10.17
C THR A 97 2.09 -5.85 -8.77
N ILE A 98 2.84 -5.40 -7.77
CA ILE A 98 2.56 -5.59 -6.35
C ILE A 98 2.31 -4.24 -5.69
N ILE A 99 1.55 -4.27 -4.61
CA ILE A 99 1.39 -3.11 -3.73
C ILE A 99 2.26 -3.32 -2.51
N VAL A 100 3.25 -2.45 -2.34
CA VAL A 100 4.05 -2.36 -1.12
C VAL A 100 3.49 -1.25 -0.26
N CYS A 101 3.26 -1.51 1.03
CA CYS A 101 2.70 -0.50 1.92
C CYS A 101 3.31 -0.46 3.32
N SER A 102 3.34 0.75 3.88
CA SER A 102 3.67 1.07 5.27
C SER A 102 2.49 1.81 5.92
N ALA A 103 2.21 1.57 7.20
CA ALA A 103 1.08 2.17 7.89
C ALA A 103 1.50 3.13 9.01
N TYR A 104 0.74 4.21 9.12
CA TYR A 104 0.87 5.26 10.13
C TYR A 104 -0.54 5.56 10.66
N ARG A 105 -0.71 5.51 11.99
CA ARG A 105 -1.84 6.09 12.71
C ARG A 105 -1.23 7.21 13.54
N GLU A 106 -1.70 8.43 13.38
CA GLU A 106 -1.33 9.51 14.31
C GLU A 106 -2.01 9.21 15.65
N VAL A 107 -1.20 9.19 16.72
CA VAL A 107 -1.64 8.95 18.11
C VAL A 107 -1.91 10.28 18.78
#